data_AF-A0A835ZGT6-F1
#
_entry.id   AF-A0A835ZGT6-F1
#
_cell.length_a   1.000
_cell.length_b   1.000
_cell.length_c   1.000
_cell.angle_alpha   90.00
_cell.angle_beta   90.00
_cell.angle_gamma   90.00
#
_symmetry.space_group_name_H-M   'P 1'
#
loop_
_entity.id
_entity.type
_entity.pdbx_description
1 polymer ?
#
loop_
_entity_poly.entity_id
_entity_poly.type
_entity_poly.pdbx_seq_one_letter_code
_entity_poly.pdbx_strand_id
1 'polypeptide(L)'
;QLRWALDAGCPRNGWVCAAVARCGRLRLLQFARDSGCRWDEKTCAAAAAGGHLAVLRWAHEQGCLWSGWTCEAAAEGGHLQVLKFARERGCLWDERTCIGAARGGHLPVLKFAFEAGCPISDRACSAAAAGGHLEVLQWARHRGCPFSPRTAAAAAAGGHLAMLRWACGDGCPVDADACANAAARGHLAVLRWLREEARAPWDARTCAAAARGGHLHRVLEWARAAGAPWDAAMAAAAAARGRLRVLRWAHDRGCPMDERTCANAAGGGHLELLRWAREHGAPWDARTCSAAAARGHLRALQWARASGCPWDADCCSRAAAGGYLECLRWALEEGGCPWDGGACLRLAAGNCQYKVLRYIKARICEEHGW
;
A
#
# COMPACT_ATOMS: atom_id res chain seq x y z
N GLN A 1 28.03 -16.85 9.86
CA GLN A 1 26.61 -16.79 9.48
C GLN A 1 26.41 -16.68 7.98
N LEU A 2 26.88 -15.63 7.28
CA LEU A 2 26.70 -15.52 5.81
C LEU A 2 27.39 -16.65 5.01
N ARG A 3 28.64 -16.99 5.35
CA ARG A 3 29.36 -18.13 4.74
C ARG A 3 28.56 -19.45 4.88
N TRP A 4 28.21 -19.80 6.12
CA TRP A 4 27.36 -20.95 6.41
C TRP A 4 26.04 -20.93 5.63
N ALA A 5 25.39 -19.77 5.50
CA ALA A 5 24.13 -19.64 4.77
C ALA A 5 24.30 -19.90 3.26
N LEU A 6 25.38 -19.40 2.64
CA LEU A 6 25.70 -19.65 1.24
C LEU A 6 26.10 -21.11 0.98
N ASP A 7 26.81 -21.71 1.94
CA ASP A 7 27.18 -23.14 1.91
C ASP A 7 25.95 -24.04 2.11
N ALA A 8 24.97 -23.59 2.91
CA ALA A 8 23.68 -24.25 3.12
C ALA A 8 22.67 -24.04 1.97
N GLY A 9 23.10 -23.47 0.83
CA GLY A 9 22.27 -23.35 -0.37
C GLY A 9 21.43 -22.08 -0.47
N CYS A 10 21.71 -21.03 0.32
CA CYS A 10 21.01 -19.74 0.13
C CYS A 10 21.24 -19.18 -1.28
N PRO A 11 20.20 -18.59 -1.91
CA PRO A 11 20.28 -18.09 -3.26
C PRO A 11 21.26 -16.90 -3.36
N ARG A 12 22.21 -17.00 -4.29
CA ARG A 12 23.23 -15.98 -4.60
C ARG A 12 22.66 -14.86 -5.48
N ASN A 13 21.73 -14.08 -4.94
CA ASN A 13 20.99 -13.04 -5.66
C ASN A 13 21.30 -11.61 -5.18
N GLY A 14 20.78 -10.61 -5.91
CA GLY A 14 20.95 -9.19 -5.60
C GLY A 14 20.41 -8.77 -4.23
N TRP A 15 19.46 -9.51 -3.67
CA TRP A 15 18.88 -9.18 -2.36
C TRP A 15 19.90 -9.36 -1.23
N VAL A 16 20.73 -10.41 -1.29
CA VAL A 16 21.80 -10.63 -0.30
C VAL A 16 22.78 -9.46 -0.31
N CYS A 17 23.24 -9.04 -1.49
CA CYS A 17 24.12 -7.89 -1.65
C CYS A 17 23.46 -6.60 -1.15
N ALA A 18 22.21 -6.32 -1.53
CA ALA A 18 21.49 -5.14 -1.08
C ALA A 18 21.29 -5.10 0.45
N ALA A 19 20.95 -6.24 1.06
CA ALA A 19 20.79 -6.33 2.52
C ALA A 19 22.12 -6.06 3.25
N VAL A 20 23.22 -6.65 2.78
CA VAL A 20 24.55 -6.42 3.34
C VAL A 20 25.01 -4.96 3.14
N ALA A 21 24.74 -4.40 1.96
CA ALA A 21 25.08 -3.04 1.61
C ALA A 21 24.35 -2.01 2.49
N ARG A 22 23.05 -2.23 2.76
CA ARG A 22 22.24 -1.41 3.68
C ARG A 22 22.76 -1.39 5.11
N CYS A 23 23.47 -2.43 5.54
CA CYS A 23 24.05 -2.52 6.88
C CYS A 23 25.51 -2.03 6.93
N GLY A 24 26.07 -1.57 5.81
CA GLY A 24 27.40 -0.94 5.77
C GLY A 24 28.56 -1.89 5.90
N ARG A 25 28.34 -3.20 5.75
CA ARG A 25 29.37 -4.22 5.99
C ARG A 25 30.20 -4.47 4.72
N LEU A 26 31.13 -3.57 4.40
CA LEU A 26 31.97 -3.64 3.20
C LEU A 26 32.67 -5.00 3.01
N ARG A 27 33.31 -5.52 4.06
CA ARG A 27 34.01 -6.82 4.01
C ARG A 27 33.06 -7.98 3.70
N LEU A 28 31.82 -7.92 4.21
CA LEU A 28 30.82 -8.94 3.89
C LEU A 28 30.28 -8.78 2.48
N LEU A 29 30.20 -7.55 1.96
CA LEU A 29 29.77 -7.32 0.58
C LEU A 29 30.82 -7.82 -0.41
N GLN A 30 32.10 -7.57 -0.12
CA GLN A 30 33.24 -8.15 -0.84
C GLN A 30 33.15 -9.68 -0.85
N PHE A 31 33.04 -10.30 0.32
CA PHE A 31 32.87 -11.74 0.42
C PHE A 31 31.66 -12.28 -0.34
N ALA A 32 30.51 -11.58 -0.28
CA ALA A 32 29.32 -11.97 -1.03
C ALA A 32 29.56 -11.92 -2.54
N ARG A 33 30.27 -10.89 -3.01
CA ARG A 33 30.62 -10.72 -4.42
C ARG A 33 31.57 -11.81 -4.90
N ASP A 34 32.63 -12.07 -4.13
CA ASP A 34 33.61 -13.13 -4.41
C ASP A 34 32.96 -14.53 -4.42
N SER A 35 31.95 -14.71 -3.57
CA SER A 35 31.14 -15.95 -3.49
C SER A 35 30.12 -16.08 -4.63
N GLY A 36 30.14 -15.19 -5.63
CA GLY A 36 29.29 -15.23 -6.82
C GLY A 36 27.90 -14.62 -6.65
N CYS A 37 27.64 -13.86 -5.59
CA CYS A 37 26.37 -13.14 -5.47
C CYS A 37 26.30 -12.03 -6.53
N ARG A 38 25.21 -12.03 -7.30
CA ARG A 38 24.91 -10.94 -8.24
C ARG A 38 24.57 -9.67 -7.46
N TRP A 39 24.84 -8.52 -8.05
CA TRP A 39 24.35 -7.22 -7.60
C TRP A 39 23.62 -6.50 -8.73
N ASP A 40 22.90 -5.46 -8.36
CA ASP A 40 22.09 -4.62 -9.24
C ASP A 40 22.02 -3.20 -8.64
N GLU A 41 21.27 -2.31 -9.31
CA GLU A 41 21.05 -0.93 -8.85
C GLU A 41 20.50 -0.83 -7.42
N LYS A 42 19.79 -1.86 -6.93
CA LYS A 42 19.27 -1.90 -5.56
C LYS A 42 20.38 -2.04 -4.53
N THR A 43 21.52 -2.62 -4.89
CA THR A 43 22.68 -2.73 -4.00
C THR A 43 23.27 -1.35 -3.72
N CYS A 44 23.44 -0.52 -4.76
CA CYS A 44 23.86 0.88 -4.63
C CYS A 44 22.81 1.71 -3.87
N ALA A 45 21.53 1.59 -4.25
CA ALA A 45 20.45 2.30 -3.55
C ALA A 45 20.36 1.93 -2.07
N ALA A 46 20.57 0.66 -1.73
CA ALA A 46 20.59 0.19 -0.35
C ALA A 46 21.78 0.71 0.46
N ALA A 47 22.99 0.73 -0.13
CA ALA A 47 24.16 1.38 0.49
C ALA A 47 23.90 2.87 0.74
N ALA A 48 23.24 3.53 -0.23
CA ALA A 48 22.89 4.93 -0.15
C ALA A 48 21.84 5.21 0.93
N ALA A 49 20.79 4.39 1.03
CA ALA A 49 19.76 4.46 2.07
C ALA A 49 20.31 4.32 3.49
N GLY A 50 21.39 3.54 3.67
CA GLY A 50 22.06 3.37 4.97
C GLY A 50 23.21 4.37 5.21
N GLY A 51 23.51 5.25 4.25
CA GLY A 51 24.55 6.27 4.40
C GLY A 51 25.98 5.76 4.30
N HIS A 52 26.16 4.56 3.75
CA HIS A 52 27.44 3.87 3.76
C HIS A 52 28.29 4.26 2.55
N LEU A 53 28.88 5.46 2.58
CA LEU A 53 29.69 6.00 1.48
C LEU A 53 30.80 5.07 1.02
N ALA A 54 31.52 4.42 1.95
CA ALA A 54 32.60 3.48 1.60
C ALA A 54 32.08 2.26 0.82
N VAL A 55 30.90 1.76 1.19
CA VAL A 55 30.24 0.64 0.50
C VAL A 55 29.76 1.06 -0.87
N LEU A 56 29.10 2.23 -0.98
CA LEU A 56 28.63 2.75 -2.25
C LEU A 56 29.79 3.03 -3.22
N ARG A 57 30.86 3.66 -2.74
CA ARG A 57 32.06 3.94 -3.53
C ARG A 57 32.66 2.66 -4.09
N TRP A 58 32.90 1.67 -3.22
CA TRP A 58 33.47 0.40 -3.64
C TRP A 58 32.54 -0.32 -4.62
N ALA A 59 31.24 -0.38 -4.36
CA ALA A 59 30.28 -1.02 -5.28
C ALA A 59 30.30 -0.37 -6.67
N HIS A 60 30.31 0.97 -6.72
CA HIS A 60 30.37 1.71 -7.99
C HIS A 60 31.69 1.47 -8.74
N GLU A 61 32.84 1.52 -8.06
CA GLU A 61 34.16 1.28 -8.67
C GLU A 61 34.30 -0.13 -9.24
N GLN A 62 33.61 -1.10 -8.67
CA GLN A 62 33.57 -2.49 -9.16
C GLN A 62 32.52 -2.71 -10.27
N GLY A 63 31.87 -1.65 -10.76
CA GLY A 63 30.92 -1.71 -11.86
C GLY A 63 29.48 -2.05 -11.45
N CYS A 64 29.11 -1.91 -10.18
CA CYS A 64 27.71 -1.97 -9.79
C CYS A 64 26.96 -0.77 -10.37
N LEU A 65 25.87 -1.04 -11.10
CA LEU A 65 25.04 0.01 -11.67
C LEU A 65 24.40 0.85 -10.56
N TRP A 66 24.18 2.12 -10.84
CA TRP A 66 23.35 3.02 -10.04
C TRP A 66 22.35 3.75 -10.94
N SER A 67 21.29 4.25 -10.34
CA SER A 67 20.22 4.98 -11.01
C SER A 67 19.71 6.10 -10.10
N GLY A 68 18.71 6.86 -10.57
CA GLY A 68 18.08 7.92 -9.76
C GLY A 68 17.60 7.47 -8.39
N TRP A 69 17.30 6.18 -8.22
CA TRP A 69 16.97 5.58 -6.92
C TRP A 69 18.10 5.68 -5.89
N THR A 70 19.36 5.74 -6.33
CA THR A 70 20.50 5.92 -5.42
C THR A 70 20.50 7.31 -4.81
N CYS A 71 20.21 8.34 -5.61
CA CYS A 71 20.05 9.71 -5.14
C CYS A 71 18.80 9.86 -4.25
N GLU A 72 17.65 9.30 -4.67
CA GLU A 72 16.43 9.27 -3.87
C GLU A 72 16.65 8.61 -2.50
N ALA A 73 17.29 7.44 -2.48
CA ALA A 73 17.56 6.71 -1.24
C ALA A 73 18.55 7.44 -0.32
N ALA A 74 19.63 8.01 -0.86
CA ALA A 74 20.53 8.87 -0.09
C ALA A 74 19.80 10.07 0.50
N ALA A 75 18.87 10.65 -0.26
CA ALA A 75 18.12 11.81 0.14
C ALA A 75 17.09 11.49 1.23
N GLU A 76 16.34 10.40 1.08
CA GLU A 76 15.37 9.91 2.07
C GLU A 76 16.03 9.48 3.39
N GLY A 77 17.26 8.95 3.36
CA GLY A 77 18.05 8.64 4.57
C GLY A 77 18.84 9.83 5.15
N GLY A 78 18.84 10.98 4.49
CA GLY A 78 19.51 12.19 5.00
C GLY A 78 21.02 12.22 4.82
N HIS A 79 21.55 11.40 3.93
CA HIS A 79 22.98 11.18 3.79
C HIS A 79 23.60 12.14 2.77
N LEU A 80 23.76 13.41 3.18
CA LEU A 80 24.26 14.48 2.31
C LEU A 80 25.59 14.15 1.61
N GLN A 81 26.55 13.52 2.31
CA GLN A 81 27.85 13.18 1.73
C GLN A 81 27.74 12.08 0.65
N VAL A 82 26.82 11.14 0.84
CA VAL A 82 26.52 10.11 -0.15
C VAL A 82 25.87 10.74 -1.38
N LEU A 83 24.93 11.65 -1.18
CA LEU A 83 24.26 12.35 -2.28
C LEU A 83 25.24 13.22 -3.08
N LYS A 84 26.13 13.95 -2.40
CA LYS A 84 27.22 14.73 -3.04
C LYS A 84 28.11 13.83 -3.88
N PHE A 85 28.59 12.72 -3.31
CA PHE A 85 29.42 11.75 -4.02
C PHE A 85 28.72 11.17 -5.26
N ALA A 86 27.44 10.77 -5.12
CA ALA A 86 26.67 10.27 -6.25
C ALA A 86 26.53 11.31 -7.36
N ARG A 87 26.30 12.59 -7.00
CA ARG A 87 26.18 13.69 -7.95
C ARG A 87 27.50 13.98 -8.68
N GLU A 88 28.61 14.07 -7.95
CA GLU A 88 29.95 14.31 -8.51
C GLU A 88 30.36 13.25 -9.53
N ARG A 89 29.87 12.02 -9.35
CA ARG A 89 30.14 10.88 -10.23
C ARG A 89 29.11 10.72 -11.35
N GLY A 90 28.25 11.72 -11.55
CA GLY A 90 27.30 11.76 -12.66
C GLY A 90 26.05 10.88 -12.47
N CYS A 91 25.72 10.49 -11.24
CA CYS A 91 24.44 9.83 -10.98
C CYS A 91 23.29 10.79 -11.31
N LEU A 92 22.35 10.32 -12.12
CA LEU A 92 21.17 11.09 -12.49
C LEU A 92 20.27 11.29 -11.26
N TRP A 93 19.60 12.44 -11.21
CA TRP A 93 18.52 12.69 -10.26
C TRP A 93 17.31 13.26 -10.96
N ASP A 94 16.15 13.08 -10.35
CA ASP A 94 14.87 13.66 -10.75
C ASP A 94 14.15 14.22 -9.51
N GLU A 95 12.91 14.68 -9.68
CA GLU A 95 12.08 15.23 -8.59
C GLU A 95 11.99 14.31 -7.36
N ARG A 96 12.19 12.99 -7.51
CA ARG A 96 12.13 12.02 -6.41
C ARG A 96 13.22 12.24 -5.38
N THR A 97 14.36 12.84 -5.77
CA THR A 97 15.43 13.18 -4.81
C THR A 97 14.97 14.23 -3.81
N CYS A 98 14.33 15.31 -4.29
CA CYS A 98 13.70 16.32 -3.43
C CYS A 98 12.54 15.73 -2.62
N ILE A 99 11.70 14.87 -3.22
CA ILE A 99 10.59 14.19 -2.52
C ILE A 99 11.11 13.30 -1.40
N GLY A 100 12.19 12.53 -1.62
CA GLY A 100 12.83 11.69 -0.63
C GLY A 100 13.38 12.50 0.54
N ALA A 101 14.17 13.54 0.25
CA ALA A 101 14.68 14.46 1.28
C ALA A 101 13.55 15.08 2.10
N ALA A 102 12.45 15.47 1.43
CA ALA A 102 11.29 16.04 2.09
C ALA A 102 10.56 15.03 2.98
N ARG A 103 10.40 13.78 2.52
CA ARG A 103 9.79 12.68 3.28
C ARG A 103 10.57 12.31 4.54
N GLY A 104 11.90 12.31 4.47
CA GLY A 104 12.79 12.01 5.61
C GLY A 104 13.06 13.22 6.52
N GLY A 105 12.62 14.42 6.12
CA GLY A 105 12.77 15.63 6.93
C GLY A 105 14.17 16.24 6.89
N HIS A 106 14.96 15.93 5.87
CA HIS A 106 16.36 16.30 5.80
C HIS A 106 16.56 17.64 5.09
N LEU A 107 16.28 18.74 5.79
CA LEU A 107 16.40 20.10 5.26
C LEU A 107 17.77 20.41 4.60
N PRO A 108 18.93 20.03 5.16
CA PRO A 108 20.22 20.30 4.52
C PRO A 108 20.39 19.57 3.18
N VAL A 109 19.85 18.36 3.07
CA VAL A 109 19.87 17.56 1.85
C VAL A 109 18.95 18.17 0.81
N LEU A 110 17.74 18.59 1.20
CA LEU A 110 16.79 19.24 0.30
C LEU A 110 17.34 20.56 -0.25
N LYS A 111 17.96 21.38 0.62
CA LYS A 111 18.63 22.63 0.21
C LYS A 111 19.70 22.36 -0.84
N PHE A 112 20.59 21.41 -0.57
CA PHE A 112 21.64 21.03 -1.52
C PHE A 112 21.08 20.53 -2.85
N ALA A 113 20.08 19.64 -2.83
CA ALA A 113 19.48 19.11 -4.05
C ALA A 113 18.85 20.23 -4.89
N PHE A 114 18.09 21.13 -4.26
CA PHE A 114 17.45 22.26 -4.93
C PHE A 114 18.47 23.25 -5.52
N GLU A 115 19.48 23.65 -4.73
CA GLU A 115 20.53 24.59 -5.18
C GLU A 115 21.39 24.01 -6.31
N ALA A 116 21.56 22.69 -6.33
CA ALA A 116 22.25 21.99 -7.41
C ALA A 116 21.38 21.74 -8.66
N GLY A 117 20.15 22.26 -8.69
CA GLY A 117 19.26 22.23 -9.85
C GLY A 117 18.34 21.02 -9.93
N CYS A 118 18.13 20.27 -8.84
CA CYS A 118 17.11 19.22 -8.81
C CYS A 118 15.71 19.85 -8.82
N PRO A 119 14.79 19.42 -9.72
CA PRO A 119 13.44 19.97 -9.78
C PRO A 119 12.68 19.68 -8.48
N ILE A 120 11.87 20.65 -8.04
CA ILE A 120 10.95 20.52 -6.91
C ILE A 120 9.52 20.57 -7.42
N SER A 121 8.70 19.59 -7.05
CA SER A 121 7.27 19.54 -7.38
C SER A 121 6.41 19.62 -6.12
N ASP A 122 5.10 19.85 -6.29
CA ASP A 122 4.10 19.91 -5.21
C ASP A 122 4.11 18.66 -4.30
N ARG A 123 4.57 17.53 -4.85
CA ARG A 123 4.78 16.27 -4.12
C ARG A 123 5.81 16.40 -3.01
N ALA A 124 6.80 17.29 -3.11
CA ALA A 124 7.76 17.55 -2.03
C ALA A 124 7.06 18.12 -0.80
N CYS A 125 6.15 19.09 -0.98
CA CYS A 125 5.30 19.60 0.12
C CYS A 125 4.44 18.49 0.72
N SER A 126 3.78 17.68 -0.12
CA SER A 126 2.96 16.56 0.35
C SER A 126 3.78 15.51 1.12
N ALA A 127 5.02 15.25 0.70
CA ALA A 127 5.92 14.31 1.37
C ALA A 127 6.43 14.83 2.72
N ALA A 128 6.84 16.11 2.80
CA ALA A 128 7.17 16.75 4.06
C ALA A 128 5.97 16.76 5.02
N ALA A 129 4.78 17.00 4.47
CA ALA A 129 3.53 16.98 5.23
C ALA A 129 3.19 15.59 5.77
N ALA A 130 3.41 14.52 5.00
CA ALA A 130 3.23 13.15 5.49
C ALA A 130 4.20 12.80 6.64
N GLY A 131 5.46 13.23 6.55
CA GLY A 131 6.49 12.99 7.56
C GLY A 131 6.39 13.88 8.81
N GLY A 132 5.62 14.97 8.76
CA GLY A 132 5.49 15.91 9.88
C GLY A 132 6.64 16.91 10.00
N HIS A 133 7.41 17.10 8.93
CA HIS A 133 8.58 17.97 8.90
C HIS A 133 8.20 19.43 8.57
N LEU A 134 7.72 20.18 9.58
CA LEU A 134 7.23 21.54 9.41
C LEU A 134 8.28 22.50 8.82
N GLU A 135 9.52 22.46 9.29
CA GLU A 135 10.60 23.34 8.79
C GLU A 135 10.89 23.09 7.30
N VAL A 136 10.87 21.83 6.88
CA VAL A 136 11.07 21.44 5.48
C VAL A 136 9.92 21.93 4.61
N LEU A 137 8.69 21.78 5.09
CA LEU A 137 7.50 22.25 4.39
C LEU A 137 7.49 23.78 4.25
N GLN A 138 7.80 24.50 5.33
CA GLN A 138 7.97 25.96 5.34
C GLN A 138 9.02 26.38 4.32
N TRP A 139 10.20 25.77 4.37
CA TRP A 139 11.28 26.11 3.45
C TRP A 139 10.89 25.86 1.99
N ALA A 140 10.28 24.71 1.67
CA ALA A 140 9.86 24.37 0.31
C ALA A 140 8.82 25.38 -0.21
N ARG A 141 7.87 25.78 0.64
CA ARG A 141 6.84 26.77 0.32
C ARG A 141 7.43 28.15 0.01
N HIS A 142 8.36 28.65 0.84
CA HIS A 142 9.02 29.94 0.62
C HIS A 142 9.87 29.98 -0.66
N ARG A 143 10.28 28.81 -1.19
CA ARG A 143 11.00 28.68 -2.47
C ARG A 143 10.07 28.51 -3.67
N GLY A 144 8.77 28.71 -3.50
CA GLY A 144 7.78 28.69 -4.59
C GLY A 144 7.19 27.31 -4.89
N CYS A 145 7.41 26.31 -4.04
CA CYS A 145 6.73 25.03 -4.20
C CYS A 145 5.21 25.19 -3.97
N PRO A 146 4.35 24.85 -4.94
CA PRO A 146 2.92 25.05 -4.79
C PRO A 146 2.33 24.04 -3.81
N PHE A 147 1.31 24.47 -3.07
CA PHE A 147 0.47 23.54 -2.33
C PHE A 147 -0.51 22.84 -3.27
N SER A 148 -0.85 21.61 -2.90
CA SER A 148 -1.97 20.87 -3.47
C SER A 148 -2.84 20.31 -2.34
N PRO A 149 -4.11 19.93 -2.60
CA PRO A 149 -4.98 19.36 -1.56
C PRO A 149 -4.39 18.12 -0.88
N ARG A 150 -3.51 17.41 -1.61
CA ARG A 150 -2.71 16.29 -1.09
C ARG A 150 -1.80 16.68 0.06
N THR A 151 -1.34 17.93 0.14
CA THR A 151 -0.49 18.42 1.24
C THR A 151 -1.28 18.44 2.55
N ALA A 152 -2.47 19.07 2.55
CA ALA A 152 -3.37 19.05 3.70
C ALA A 152 -3.81 17.62 4.05
N ALA A 153 -4.17 16.82 3.04
CA ALA A 153 -4.60 15.44 3.26
C ALA A 153 -3.48 14.53 3.81
N ALA A 154 -2.21 14.78 3.44
CA ALA A 154 -1.05 14.06 3.97
C ALA A 154 -0.74 14.45 5.42
N ALA A 155 -0.74 15.76 5.73
CA ALA A 155 -0.60 16.24 7.12
C ALA A 155 -1.71 15.68 8.01
N ALA A 156 -2.94 15.63 7.48
CA ALA A 156 -4.09 15.06 8.18
C ALA A 156 -3.95 13.55 8.42
N ALA A 157 -3.42 12.81 7.44
CA ALA A 157 -3.11 11.38 7.59
C ALA A 157 -2.01 11.10 8.63
N GLY A 158 -1.04 12.01 8.78
CA GLY A 158 0.04 11.90 9.76
C GLY A 158 -0.33 12.40 11.16
N GLY A 159 -1.48 13.07 11.32
CA GLY A 159 -1.90 13.64 12.59
C GLY A 159 -1.25 14.96 12.96
N HIS A 160 -0.61 15.65 12.00
CA HIS A 160 0.26 16.81 12.23
C HIS A 160 -0.53 18.12 12.34
N LEU A 161 -1.29 18.30 13.42
CA LEU A 161 -2.22 19.43 13.59
C LEU A 161 -1.55 20.81 13.48
N ALA A 162 -0.41 21.04 14.13
CA ALA A 162 0.27 22.33 14.11
C ALA A 162 0.72 22.72 12.69
N MET A 163 1.25 21.73 11.96
CA MET A 163 1.63 21.91 10.55
C MET A 163 0.41 22.18 9.68
N LEU A 164 -0.68 21.44 9.87
CA LEU A 164 -1.90 21.62 9.09
C LEU A 164 -2.49 23.03 9.30
N ARG A 165 -2.50 23.52 10.53
CA ARG A 165 -2.89 24.90 10.87
C ARG A 165 -2.06 25.93 10.11
N TRP A 166 -0.74 25.78 10.15
CA TRP A 166 0.17 26.65 9.41
C TRP A 166 -0.07 26.58 7.90
N ALA A 167 -0.16 25.38 7.32
CA ALA A 167 -0.34 25.19 5.88
C ALA A 167 -1.66 25.80 5.39
N CYS A 168 -2.76 25.64 6.13
CA CYS A 168 -4.04 26.24 5.77
C CYS A 168 -4.02 27.77 5.91
N GLY A 169 -3.34 28.30 6.93
CA GLY A 169 -3.12 29.74 7.07
C GLY A 169 -2.31 30.35 5.92
N ASP A 170 -1.41 29.57 5.32
CA ASP A 170 -0.59 29.95 4.16
C ASP A 170 -1.28 29.64 2.79
N GLY A 171 -2.59 29.35 2.81
CA GLY A 171 -3.40 29.18 1.62
C GLY A 171 -3.38 27.77 1.01
N CYS A 172 -2.99 26.74 1.77
CA CYS A 172 -3.12 25.36 1.31
C CYS A 172 -4.60 24.99 1.12
N PRO A 173 -5.01 24.48 -0.06
CA PRO A 173 -6.38 24.02 -0.25
C PRO A 173 -6.65 22.78 0.59
N VAL A 174 -7.85 22.69 1.16
CA VAL A 174 -8.33 21.57 1.98
C VAL A 174 -9.60 21.01 1.36
N ASP A 175 -9.61 19.72 1.06
CA ASP A 175 -10.76 19.01 0.52
C ASP A 175 -11.22 17.89 1.48
N ALA A 176 -12.22 17.11 1.04
CA ALA A 176 -12.78 16.02 1.83
C ALA A 176 -11.79 14.88 2.09
N ASP A 177 -10.70 14.77 1.33
CA ASP A 177 -9.67 13.75 1.55
C ASP A 177 -8.92 14.00 2.86
N ALA A 178 -8.76 15.25 3.28
CA ALA A 178 -8.16 15.57 4.58
C ALA A 178 -8.98 15.00 5.74
N CYS A 179 -10.30 15.18 5.71
CA CYS A 179 -11.22 14.59 6.68
C CYS A 179 -11.19 13.06 6.65
N ALA A 180 -11.27 12.45 5.45
CA ALA A 180 -11.24 11.01 5.29
C ALA A 180 -9.92 10.38 5.78
N ASN A 181 -8.78 11.01 5.50
CA ASN A 181 -7.47 10.51 5.92
C ASN A 181 -7.25 10.64 7.44
N ALA A 182 -7.61 11.77 8.05
CA ALA A 182 -7.58 11.91 9.50
C ALA A 182 -8.47 10.86 10.18
N ALA A 183 -9.65 10.63 9.61
CA ALA A 183 -10.60 9.62 10.10
C ALA A 183 -10.06 8.19 9.96
N ALA A 184 -9.42 7.86 8.83
CA ALA A 184 -8.81 6.55 8.56
C ALA A 184 -7.73 6.16 9.58
N ARG A 185 -7.02 7.16 10.10
CA ARG A 185 -5.87 7.00 11.02
C ARG A 185 -6.23 7.28 12.48
N GLY A 186 -7.45 7.73 12.74
CA GLY A 186 -7.97 7.94 14.09
C GLY A 186 -7.55 9.26 14.73
N HIS A 187 -7.12 10.24 13.94
CA HIS A 187 -6.64 11.54 14.41
C HIS A 187 -7.81 12.49 14.71
N LEU A 188 -8.52 12.25 15.82
CA LEU A 188 -9.71 13.03 16.22
C LEU A 188 -9.42 14.54 16.36
N ALA A 189 -8.28 14.92 16.93
CA ALA A 189 -7.93 16.34 17.12
C ALA A 189 -7.82 17.09 15.78
N VAL A 190 -7.23 16.44 14.78
CA VAL A 190 -7.15 16.98 13.41
C VAL A 190 -8.53 17.04 12.78
N LEU A 191 -9.34 15.98 12.92
CA LEU A 191 -10.66 15.93 12.32
C LEU A 191 -11.61 16.99 12.91
N ARG A 192 -11.56 17.21 14.24
CA ARG A 192 -12.28 18.30 14.92
C ARG A 192 -11.87 19.65 14.37
N TRP A 193 -10.57 19.90 14.34
CA TRP A 193 -10.03 21.16 13.82
C TRP A 193 -10.45 21.41 12.36
N LEU A 194 -10.35 20.39 11.51
CA LEU A 194 -10.77 20.47 10.10
C LEU A 194 -12.24 20.85 9.97
N ARG A 195 -13.10 20.32 10.84
CA ARG A 195 -14.55 20.57 10.76
C ARG A 195 -14.96 21.91 11.38
N GLU A 196 -14.47 22.19 12.58
CA GLU A 196 -14.92 23.29 13.43
C GLU A 196 -14.24 24.62 13.06
N GLU A 197 -12.92 24.58 12.83
CA GLU A 197 -12.13 25.79 12.55
C GLU A 197 -11.90 25.97 11.04
N ALA A 198 -11.38 24.95 10.34
CA ALA A 198 -11.03 25.07 8.93
C ALA A 198 -12.23 24.99 7.97
N ARG A 199 -13.42 24.63 8.49
CA ARG A 199 -14.68 24.45 7.73
C ARG A 199 -14.51 23.58 6.47
N ALA A 200 -13.63 22.57 6.56
CA ALA A 200 -13.36 21.68 5.44
C ALA A 200 -14.61 20.88 5.05
N PRO A 201 -14.81 20.61 3.74
CA PRO A 201 -15.87 19.71 3.31
C PRO A 201 -15.59 18.29 3.81
N TRP A 202 -16.66 17.52 3.99
CA TRP A 202 -16.59 16.09 4.25
C TRP A 202 -17.70 15.37 3.49
N ASP A 203 -17.50 14.10 3.20
CA ASP A 203 -18.47 13.25 2.53
C ASP A 203 -18.55 11.87 3.22
N ALA A 204 -19.35 10.95 2.66
CA ALA A 204 -19.56 9.62 3.23
C ALA A 204 -18.26 8.80 3.35
N ARG A 205 -17.21 9.17 2.60
CA ARG A 205 -15.89 8.53 2.70
C ARG A 205 -15.26 8.78 4.05
N THR A 206 -15.61 9.84 4.79
CA THR A 206 -15.10 10.09 6.14
C THR A 206 -15.51 8.99 7.11
N CYS A 207 -16.81 8.66 7.15
CA CYS A 207 -17.32 7.57 7.97
C CYS A 207 -16.80 6.20 7.48
N ALA A 208 -16.74 5.97 6.17
CA ALA A 208 -16.21 4.72 5.62
C ALA A 208 -14.72 4.53 5.92
N ALA A 209 -13.93 5.61 5.92
CA ALA A 209 -12.52 5.59 6.26
C ALA A 209 -12.31 5.30 7.76
N ALA A 210 -13.05 5.97 8.65
CA ALA A 210 -13.05 5.67 10.08
C ALA A 210 -13.41 4.20 10.35
N ALA A 211 -14.43 3.69 9.64
CA ALA A 211 -14.89 2.31 9.75
C ALA A 211 -13.82 1.31 9.29
N ARG A 212 -13.13 1.59 8.19
CA ARG A 212 -11.97 0.81 7.70
C ARG A 212 -10.84 0.78 8.74
N GLY A 213 -10.51 1.93 9.33
CA GLY A 213 -9.50 2.07 10.37
C GLY A 213 -9.86 1.32 11.66
N GLY A 214 -11.16 1.21 11.97
CA GLY A 214 -11.68 0.60 13.19
C GLY A 214 -11.83 1.59 14.34
N HIS A 215 -11.88 2.90 14.06
CA HIS A 215 -11.87 3.96 15.07
C HIS A 215 -13.27 4.35 15.55
N LEU A 216 -13.94 3.42 16.25
CA LEU A 216 -15.33 3.55 16.70
C LEU A 216 -15.57 4.67 17.73
N HIS A 217 -15.13 4.48 18.98
CA HIS A 217 -15.51 5.28 20.17
C HIS A 217 -14.96 6.71 20.25
N ARG A 218 -14.24 7.17 19.22
CA ARG A 218 -13.63 8.51 19.23
C ARG A 218 -13.88 9.25 17.95
N VAL A 219 -13.65 8.59 16.81
CA VAL A 219 -13.71 9.24 15.51
C VAL A 219 -15.08 9.05 14.89
N LEU A 220 -15.56 7.81 14.79
CA LEU A 220 -16.82 7.54 14.12
C LEU A 220 -18.03 8.04 14.90
N GLU A 221 -18.07 7.83 16.23
CA GLU A 221 -19.14 8.38 17.09
C GLU A 221 -19.18 9.91 17.02
N TRP A 222 -18.02 10.58 17.15
CA TRP A 222 -17.96 12.04 17.04
C TRP A 222 -18.34 12.53 15.64
N ALA A 223 -17.83 11.90 14.58
CA ALA A 223 -18.15 12.30 13.21
C ALA A 223 -19.66 12.19 12.95
N ARG A 224 -20.32 11.16 13.48
CA ARG A 224 -21.77 11.01 13.38
C ARG A 224 -22.53 12.04 14.21
N ALA A 225 -22.10 12.31 15.44
CA ALA A 225 -22.68 13.36 16.26
C ALA A 225 -22.56 14.75 15.61
N ALA A 226 -21.45 15.00 14.91
CA ALA A 226 -21.19 16.24 14.20
C ALA A 226 -21.84 16.31 12.79
N GLY A 227 -22.61 15.29 12.39
CA GLY A 227 -23.42 15.29 11.16
C GLY A 227 -22.73 14.75 9.91
N ALA A 228 -21.63 14.00 10.02
CA ALA A 228 -20.97 13.39 8.88
C ALA A 228 -21.89 12.37 8.19
N PRO A 229 -22.06 12.41 6.85
CA PRO A 229 -22.89 11.47 6.14
C PRO A 229 -22.28 10.06 6.16
N TRP A 230 -23.13 9.04 6.02
CA TRP A 230 -22.72 7.65 5.79
C TRP A 230 -23.56 7.03 4.68
N ASP A 231 -23.06 5.95 4.11
CA ASP A 231 -23.72 5.15 3.09
C ASP A 231 -23.28 3.68 3.23
N ALA A 232 -23.72 2.83 2.31
CA ALA A 232 -23.37 1.41 2.32
C ALA A 232 -21.85 1.16 2.15
N ALA A 233 -21.08 2.13 1.64
CA ALA A 233 -19.64 2.02 1.56
C ALA A 233 -18.98 1.97 2.94
N MET A 234 -19.63 2.51 3.98
CA MET A 234 -19.18 2.41 5.37
C MET A 234 -19.22 0.96 5.86
N ALA A 235 -20.36 0.29 5.69
CA ALA A 235 -20.54 -1.12 6.02
C ALA A 235 -19.55 -2.00 5.25
N ALA A 236 -19.45 -1.76 3.93
CA ALA A 236 -18.52 -2.49 3.07
C ALA A 236 -17.04 -2.28 3.46
N ALA A 237 -16.66 -1.08 3.94
CA ALA A 237 -15.31 -0.79 4.38
C ALA A 237 -14.95 -1.43 5.72
N ALA A 238 -15.90 -1.47 6.66
CA ALA A 238 -15.76 -2.24 7.90
C ALA A 238 -15.63 -3.74 7.60
N ALA A 239 -16.45 -4.27 6.70
CA ALA A 239 -16.43 -5.66 6.27
C ALA A 239 -15.09 -6.08 5.66
N ALA A 240 -14.52 -5.25 4.79
CA ALA A 240 -13.22 -5.51 4.15
C ALA A 240 -12.05 -5.71 5.16
N ARG A 241 -12.16 -5.13 6.34
CA ARG A 241 -11.12 -5.18 7.40
C ARG A 241 -11.55 -6.00 8.62
N GLY A 242 -12.66 -6.74 8.54
CA GLY A 242 -13.11 -7.61 9.62
C GLY A 242 -13.59 -6.85 10.86
N ARG A 243 -14.02 -5.60 10.71
CA ARG A 243 -14.39 -4.72 11.84
C ARG A 243 -15.82 -5.00 12.32
N LEU A 244 -16.08 -6.20 12.82
CA LEU A 244 -17.42 -6.67 13.22
C LEU A 244 -18.10 -5.74 14.24
N ARG A 245 -17.36 -5.25 15.23
CA ARG A 245 -17.89 -4.29 16.23
C ARG A 245 -18.38 -2.99 15.59
N VAL A 246 -17.65 -2.47 14.60
CA VAL A 246 -18.04 -1.25 13.89
C VAL A 246 -19.27 -1.52 13.03
N LEU A 247 -19.29 -2.66 12.33
CA LEU A 247 -20.40 -3.03 11.47
C LEU A 247 -21.71 -3.21 12.27
N ARG A 248 -21.66 -3.89 13.42
CA ARG A 248 -22.80 -4.01 14.36
C ARG A 248 -23.32 -2.64 14.78
N TRP A 249 -22.43 -1.80 15.30
CA TRP A 249 -22.78 -0.45 15.73
C TRP A 249 -23.42 0.39 14.61
N ALA A 250 -22.96 0.23 13.37
CA ALA A 250 -23.48 0.93 12.21
C ALA A 250 -24.89 0.43 11.85
N HIS A 251 -25.07 -0.88 11.83
CA HIS A 251 -26.34 -1.54 11.54
C HIS A 251 -27.41 -1.18 12.56
N ASP A 252 -27.08 -1.21 13.86
CA ASP A 252 -27.98 -0.83 14.95
C ASP A 252 -28.48 0.62 14.85
N ARG A 253 -27.82 1.45 14.04
CA ARG A 253 -28.17 2.86 13.78
C ARG A 253 -28.69 3.10 12.36
N GLY A 254 -29.04 2.04 11.64
CA GLY A 254 -29.65 2.12 10.31
C GLY A 254 -28.68 2.41 9.17
N CYS A 255 -27.37 2.15 9.32
CA CYS A 255 -26.46 2.19 8.19
C CYS A 255 -26.84 1.08 7.18
N PRO A 256 -27.05 1.40 5.90
CA PRO A 256 -27.44 0.39 4.91
C PRO A 256 -26.29 -0.58 4.64
N MET A 257 -26.64 -1.82 4.32
CA MET A 257 -25.73 -2.84 3.81
C MET A 257 -26.13 -3.18 2.37
N ASP A 258 -25.14 -3.25 1.49
CA ASP A 258 -25.30 -3.72 0.10
C ASP A 258 -24.44 -4.97 -0.17
N GLU A 259 -24.46 -5.49 -1.40
CA GLU A 259 -23.76 -6.71 -1.80
C GLU A 259 -22.24 -6.62 -1.59
N ARG A 260 -21.69 -5.39 -1.60
CA ARG A 260 -20.27 -5.16 -1.33
C ARG A 260 -19.90 -5.50 0.10
N THR A 261 -20.84 -5.46 1.04
CA THR A 261 -20.62 -5.87 2.43
C THR A 261 -20.21 -7.34 2.50
N CYS A 262 -21.03 -8.22 1.90
CA CYS A 262 -20.74 -9.64 1.84
C CYS A 262 -19.49 -9.92 0.99
N ALA A 263 -19.37 -9.30 -0.19
CA ALA A 263 -18.22 -9.54 -1.06
C ALA A 263 -16.88 -9.12 -0.44
N ASN A 264 -16.84 -7.99 0.26
CA ASN A 264 -15.63 -7.54 0.95
C ASN A 264 -15.31 -8.39 2.19
N ALA A 265 -16.34 -8.85 2.93
CA ALA A 265 -16.13 -9.78 4.04
C ALA A 265 -15.52 -11.10 3.55
N ALA A 266 -16.07 -11.65 2.47
CA ALA A 266 -15.62 -12.90 1.86
C ALA A 266 -14.19 -12.77 1.28
N GLY A 267 -13.92 -11.69 0.54
CA GLY A 267 -12.58 -11.37 0.02
C GLY A 267 -11.56 -10.98 1.09
N GLY A 268 -12.00 -10.59 2.28
CA GLY A 268 -11.12 -10.38 3.45
C GLY A 268 -10.93 -11.65 4.30
N GLY A 269 -11.65 -12.73 4.01
CA GLY A 269 -11.62 -13.98 4.78
C GLY A 269 -12.32 -13.89 6.14
N HIS A 270 -13.14 -12.87 6.36
CA HIS A 270 -13.79 -12.59 7.65
C HIS A 270 -15.10 -13.38 7.79
N LEU A 271 -14.99 -14.71 7.90
CA LEU A 271 -16.14 -15.62 7.90
C LEU A 271 -17.19 -15.29 8.97
N GLU A 272 -16.79 -14.99 10.20
CA GLU A 272 -17.72 -14.64 11.29
C GLU A 272 -18.47 -13.33 11.00
N LEU A 273 -17.80 -12.36 10.37
CA LEU A 273 -18.44 -11.12 9.95
C LEU A 273 -19.41 -11.37 8.79
N LEU A 274 -19.03 -12.21 7.83
CA LEU A 274 -19.87 -12.59 6.70
C LEU A 274 -21.15 -13.32 7.16
N ARG A 275 -21.03 -14.27 8.11
CA ARG A 275 -22.17 -14.95 8.75
C ARG A 275 -23.12 -13.96 9.39
N TRP A 276 -22.57 -13.09 10.25
CA TRP A 276 -23.35 -12.08 10.93
C TRP A 276 -24.06 -11.14 9.94
N ALA A 277 -23.35 -10.67 8.90
CA ALA A 277 -23.94 -9.79 7.89
C ALA A 277 -25.12 -10.48 7.17
N ARG A 278 -24.98 -11.78 6.86
CA ARG A 278 -26.05 -12.55 6.22
C ARG A 278 -27.26 -12.74 7.10
N GLU A 279 -27.05 -13.06 8.38
CA GLU A 279 -28.12 -13.19 9.39
C GLU A 279 -28.93 -11.89 9.55
N HIS A 280 -28.30 -10.74 9.31
CA HIS A 280 -28.91 -9.42 9.43
C HIS A 280 -29.35 -8.84 8.06
N GLY A 281 -29.60 -9.73 7.09
CA GLY A 281 -30.26 -9.37 5.83
C GLY A 281 -29.38 -8.65 4.81
N ALA A 282 -28.05 -8.65 4.97
CA ALA A 282 -27.17 -8.09 3.94
C ALA A 282 -27.34 -8.87 2.62
N PRO A 283 -27.58 -8.18 1.49
CA PRO A 283 -27.68 -8.85 0.20
C PRO A 283 -26.31 -9.38 -0.23
N TRP A 284 -26.32 -10.36 -1.12
CA TRP A 284 -25.12 -10.91 -1.74
C TRP A 284 -25.38 -11.28 -3.19
N ASP A 285 -24.32 -11.34 -3.99
CA ASP A 285 -24.35 -11.80 -5.37
C ASP A 285 -23.11 -12.66 -5.67
N ALA A 286 -22.93 -13.04 -6.94
CA ALA A 286 -21.80 -13.84 -7.42
C ALA A 286 -20.43 -13.20 -7.13
N ARG A 287 -20.37 -11.88 -6.86
CA ARG A 287 -19.15 -11.21 -6.44
C ARG A 287 -18.66 -11.70 -5.09
N THR A 288 -19.53 -12.25 -4.25
CA THR A 288 -19.15 -12.78 -2.93
C THR A 288 -18.26 -14.00 -3.05
N CYS A 289 -18.69 -15.01 -3.82
CA CYS A 289 -17.89 -16.20 -4.09
C CYS A 289 -16.61 -15.85 -4.84
N SER A 290 -16.72 -15.05 -5.90
CA SER A 290 -15.55 -14.69 -6.71
C SER A 290 -14.54 -13.80 -5.97
N ALA A 291 -14.97 -12.97 -5.00
CA ALA A 291 -14.05 -12.22 -4.13
C ALA A 291 -13.30 -13.12 -3.14
N ALA A 292 -13.97 -14.12 -2.54
CA ALA A 292 -13.29 -15.11 -1.70
C ALA A 292 -12.27 -15.91 -2.50
N ALA A 293 -12.65 -16.35 -3.72
CA ALA A 293 -11.79 -17.08 -4.64
C ALA A 293 -10.58 -16.24 -5.09
N ALA A 294 -10.78 -14.96 -5.39
CA ALA A 294 -9.74 -14.00 -5.78
C ALA A 294 -8.68 -13.73 -4.71
N ARG A 295 -8.92 -14.15 -3.46
CA ARG A 295 -8.04 -13.92 -2.30
C ARG A 295 -7.67 -15.22 -1.58
N GLY A 296 -8.08 -16.37 -2.11
CA GLY A 296 -7.73 -17.69 -1.58
C GLY A 296 -8.48 -18.09 -0.31
N HIS A 297 -9.61 -17.45 0.00
CA HIS A 297 -10.36 -17.70 1.23
C HIS A 297 -11.35 -18.86 1.06
N LEU A 298 -10.82 -20.08 0.92
CA LEU A 298 -11.60 -21.30 0.66
C LEU A 298 -12.76 -21.51 1.66
N ARG A 299 -12.53 -21.32 2.96
CA ARG A 299 -13.58 -21.50 3.98
C ARG A 299 -14.76 -20.53 3.79
N ALA A 300 -14.47 -19.28 3.41
CA ALA A 300 -15.51 -18.30 3.14
C ALA A 300 -16.28 -18.64 1.86
N LEU A 301 -15.58 -19.12 0.83
CA LEU A 301 -16.17 -19.59 -0.42
C LEU A 301 -17.09 -20.81 -0.19
N GLN A 302 -16.60 -21.83 0.52
CA GLN A 302 -17.37 -23.03 0.87
C GLN A 302 -18.64 -22.68 1.64
N TRP A 303 -18.52 -21.83 2.66
CA TRP A 303 -19.66 -21.41 3.46
C TRP A 303 -20.66 -20.57 2.65
N ALA A 304 -20.18 -19.63 1.82
CA ALA A 304 -21.06 -18.82 0.98
C ALA A 304 -21.86 -19.68 0.00
N ARG A 305 -21.22 -20.67 -0.63
CA ARG A 305 -21.88 -21.62 -1.53
C ARG A 305 -22.89 -22.49 -0.80
N ALA A 306 -22.51 -23.09 0.33
CA ALA A 306 -23.39 -23.92 1.15
C ALA A 306 -24.62 -23.14 1.65
N SER A 307 -24.48 -21.83 1.84
CA SER A 307 -25.56 -20.95 2.28
C SER A 307 -26.40 -20.38 1.12
N GLY A 308 -26.19 -20.87 -0.11
CA GLY A 308 -26.98 -20.51 -1.29
C GLY A 308 -26.56 -19.24 -2.02
N CYS A 309 -25.34 -18.73 -1.79
CA CYS A 309 -24.82 -17.61 -2.57
C CYS A 309 -24.68 -18.02 -4.05
N PRO A 310 -25.15 -17.20 -5.01
CA PRO A 310 -24.90 -17.45 -6.42
C PRO A 310 -23.40 -17.31 -6.73
N TRP A 311 -22.99 -17.87 -7.85
CA TRP A 311 -21.63 -17.78 -8.39
C TRP A 311 -21.66 -18.01 -9.91
N ASP A 312 -20.58 -17.59 -10.57
CA ASP A 312 -20.42 -17.61 -12.02
C ASP A 312 -18.97 -17.97 -12.40
N ALA A 313 -18.67 -18.03 -13.69
CA ALA A 313 -17.34 -18.36 -14.22
C ALA A 313 -16.23 -17.41 -13.75
N ASP A 314 -16.61 -16.22 -13.27
CA ASP A 314 -15.72 -15.25 -12.66
C ASP A 314 -15.09 -15.79 -11.37
N CYS A 315 -15.76 -16.70 -10.65
CA CYS A 315 -15.20 -17.35 -9.47
C CYS A 315 -13.92 -18.15 -9.81
N CYS A 316 -14.00 -19.01 -10.82
CA CYS A 316 -12.85 -19.79 -11.31
C CYS A 316 -11.78 -18.89 -11.93
N SER A 317 -12.19 -17.92 -12.76
CA SER A 317 -11.29 -16.99 -13.44
C SER A 317 -10.47 -16.16 -12.45
N ARG A 318 -11.07 -15.69 -11.35
CA ARG A 318 -10.38 -14.94 -10.31
C ARG A 318 -9.51 -15.81 -9.41
N ALA A 319 -9.92 -17.04 -9.10
CA ALA A 319 -9.04 -18.01 -8.42
C ALA A 319 -7.77 -18.28 -9.25
N ALA A 320 -7.95 -18.44 -10.57
CA ALA A 320 -6.85 -18.65 -11.51
C ALA A 320 -5.91 -17.44 -11.59
N ALA A 321 -6.47 -16.24 -11.71
CA ALA A 321 -5.70 -14.99 -11.72
C ALA A 321 -4.88 -14.79 -10.44
N GLY A 322 -5.45 -15.16 -9.28
CA GLY A 322 -4.81 -15.03 -7.97
C GLY A 322 -3.84 -16.16 -7.60
N GLY A 323 -3.79 -17.24 -8.39
CA GLY A 323 -2.92 -18.39 -8.10
C GLY A 323 -3.46 -19.34 -7.02
N TYR A 324 -4.74 -19.25 -6.68
CA TYR A 324 -5.34 -19.98 -5.56
C TYR A 324 -5.87 -21.35 -6.01
N LEU A 325 -4.96 -22.29 -6.19
CA LEU A 325 -5.24 -23.63 -6.70
C LEU A 325 -6.33 -24.37 -5.90
N GLU A 326 -6.30 -24.32 -4.58
CA GLU A 326 -7.29 -25.01 -3.73
C GLU A 326 -8.72 -24.47 -3.95
N CYS A 327 -8.86 -23.15 -4.11
CA CYS A 327 -10.16 -22.54 -4.42
C CYS A 327 -10.64 -22.93 -5.81
N LEU A 328 -9.74 -22.96 -6.80
CA LEU A 328 -10.07 -23.35 -8.17
C LEU A 328 -10.48 -24.83 -8.23
N ARG A 329 -9.68 -25.71 -7.61
CA ARG A 329 -9.95 -27.15 -7.55
C ARG A 329 -11.30 -27.41 -6.92
N TRP A 330 -11.54 -26.85 -5.74
CA TRP A 330 -12.79 -27.03 -5.04
C TRP A 330 -13.99 -26.50 -5.84
N ALA A 331 -13.85 -25.34 -6.50
CA ALA A 331 -14.91 -24.78 -7.32
C ALA A 331 -15.26 -25.66 -8.53
N LEU A 332 -14.28 -26.30 -9.18
CA LEU A 332 -14.48 -27.15 -10.35
C LEU A 332 -14.93 -28.58 -10.00
N GLU A 333 -14.36 -29.17 -8.95
CA GLU A 333 -14.54 -30.59 -8.64
C GLU A 333 -15.72 -30.85 -7.71
N GLU A 334 -15.88 -30.04 -6.65
CA GLU A 334 -16.87 -30.31 -5.61
C GLU A 334 -18.07 -29.36 -5.69
N GLY A 335 -17.83 -28.08 -5.98
CA GLY A 335 -18.90 -27.10 -5.93
C GLY A 335 -19.73 -27.02 -7.21
N GLY A 336 -19.18 -27.43 -8.36
CA GLY A 336 -19.86 -27.42 -9.67
C GLY A 336 -19.97 -26.03 -10.30
N CYS A 337 -18.93 -25.20 -10.16
CA CYS A 337 -18.92 -23.84 -10.70
C CYS A 337 -18.84 -23.87 -12.22
N PRO A 338 -19.68 -23.11 -12.95
CA PRO A 338 -19.42 -22.90 -14.38
C PRO A 338 -18.03 -22.26 -14.53
N TRP A 339 -17.33 -22.57 -15.61
CA TRP A 339 -16.00 -22.01 -15.85
C TRP A 339 -15.74 -21.82 -17.35
N ASP A 340 -14.94 -20.81 -17.68
CA ASP A 340 -14.37 -20.60 -19.00
C ASP A 340 -12.88 -20.95 -18.92
N GLY A 341 -12.52 -22.13 -19.43
CA GLY A 341 -11.14 -22.61 -19.45
C GLY A 341 -10.20 -21.66 -20.19
N GLY A 342 -10.66 -21.00 -21.25
CA GLY A 342 -9.88 -20.03 -22.01
C GLY A 342 -9.61 -18.75 -21.21
N ALA A 343 -10.62 -18.21 -20.51
CA ALA A 343 -10.45 -17.07 -19.61
C ALA A 343 -9.51 -17.40 -18.44
N CYS A 344 -9.70 -18.56 -17.80
CA CYS A 344 -8.85 -19.01 -16.71
C CYS A 344 -7.39 -19.18 -17.16
N LEU A 345 -7.16 -19.75 -18.35
CA LEU A 345 -5.84 -19.93 -18.93
C LEU A 345 -5.14 -18.59 -19.21
N ARG A 346 -5.85 -17.65 -19.86
CA ARG A 346 -5.30 -16.31 -20.16
C ARG A 346 -4.91 -15.55 -18.89
N LEU A 347 -5.76 -15.57 -17.86
CA LEU A 347 -5.51 -14.86 -16.61
C LEU A 347 -4.40 -15.51 -15.79
N ALA A 348 -4.35 -16.85 -15.70
CA ALA A 348 -3.27 -17.55 -15.03
C ALA A 348 -1.92 -17.32 -15.75
N ALA A 349 -1.91 -17.29 -17.08
CA ALA A 349 -0.70 -17.00 -17.85
C ALA A 349 -0.24 -15.54 -17.68
N GLY A 350 -1.16 -14.58 -17.82
CA GLY A 350 -0.86 -13.15 -17.68
C GLY A 350 -0.33 -12.76 -16.30
N ASN A 351 -0.76 -13.48 -15.25
CA ASN A 351 -0.31 -13.26 -13.88
C ASN A 351 0.80 -14.23 -13.43
N CYS A 352 1.41 -14.99 -14.36
CA CYS A 352 2.51 -15.93 -14.11
C CYS A 352 2.21 -17.01 -13.05
N GLN A 353 0.97 -17.51 -13.01
CA GLN A 353 0.51 -18.50 -12.03
C GLN A 353 0.75 -19.95 -12.51
N TYR A 354 2.01 -20.37 -12.56
CA TYR A 354 2.42 -21.64 -13.19
C TYR A 354 1.74 -22.91 -12.64
N LYS A 355 1.53 -23.01 -11.32
CA LYS A 355 0.86 -24.17 -10.71
C LYS A 355 -0.59 -24.30 -11.17
N VAL A 356 -1.30 -23.18 -11.20
CA VAL A 356 -2.70 -23.11 -11.65
C VAL A 356 -2.78 -23.32 -13.17
N LEU A 357 -1.84 -22.74 -13.93
CA LEU A 357 -1.76 -22.94 -15.37
C LEU A 357 -1.60 -24.43 -15.74
N ARG A 358 -0.74 -25.17 -15.04
CA ARG A 358 -0.54 -26.61 -15.28
C ARG A 358 -1.83 -27.38 -15.00
N TYR A 359 -2.51 -27.06 -13.91
CA TYR A 359 -3.78 -27.69 -13.55
C TYR A 359 -4.89 -27.40 -14.58
N ILE A 360 -5.06 -26.13 -14.99
CA ILE A 360 -6.05 -25.74 -16.00
C ILE A 360 -5.78 -26.45 -17.34
N LYS A 361 -4.52 -26.52 -17.79
CA LYS A 361 -4.16 -27.22 -19.03
C LYS A 361 -4.53 -28.70 -18.97
N ALA A 362 -4.15 -29.39 -17.90
CA ALA A 362 -4.49 -30.80 -17.71
C ALA A 362 -6.01 -31.00 -17.74
N ARG A 363 -6.77 -30.12 -17.07
CA ARG A 363 -8.23 -30.22 -17.03
C ARG A 363 -8.90 -29.98 -18.38
N ILE A 364 -8.43 -29.01 -19.16
CA ILE A 364 -8.93 -28.76 -20.53
C ILE A 364 -8.64 -29.97 -21.44
N CYS A 365 -7.46 -30.59 -21.31
CA CYS A 365 -7.13 -31.82 -22.05
C CYS A 365 -8.10 -32.96 -21.68
N GLU A 366 -8.39 -33.15 -20.39
CA GLU A 366 -9.37 -34.13 -19.90
C GLU A 366 -10.77 -33.90 -20.48
N GLU A 367 -11.27 -32.65 -20.50
CA GLU A 367 -12.60 -32.31 -21.03
C GLU A 367 -12.72 -32.52 -22.55
N HIS A 368 -11.62 -32.35 -23.29
CA HIS A 368 -11.59 -32.49 -24.75
C HIS A 368 -11.01 -33.81 -25.26
N GLY A 369 -10.62 -34.73 -24.37
CA GLY A 369 -10.20 -36.09 -24.72
C GLY A 369 -8.83 -36.20 -25.40
N TRP A 370 -7.88 -35.32 -25.07
CA TRP A 370 -6.51 -35.31 -25.62
C TRP A 370 -5.46 -35.91 -24.69
#